data_AF-A0A7J8L5C6-F1
#
_entry.id   AF-A0A7J8L5C6-F1
#
_cell.length_a   1.000
_cell.length_b   1.000
_cell.length_c   1.000
_cell.angle_alpha   90.00
_cell.angle_beta   90.00
_cell.angle_gamma   90.00
#
_symmetry.space_group_name_H-M   'P 1'
#
loop_
_entity.id
_entity.type
_entity.pdbx_description
1 polymer ?
#
loop_
_entity_poly.entity_id
_entity_poly.type
_entity_poly.pdbx_seq_one_letter_code
_entity_poly.pdbx_strand_id
1 'polypeptide(L)'
;MAAKEDVGSLIERRLLDFFIGKVDILALSTDERVLAVCVADIVYIFDVESFMVQNMEPRCSIPLPQAGFNKDIVWRRAAKYNFLVLTRDGKLFHGKFPDPSLTELMDGIDAVESSDIGDIVVAKQNKITVFSSDLNEKMIIPLSSELWLGVPVGGATLGQNFNVGEPVDNYWDCKIK
;
A
#
# COMPACT_ATOMS: atom_id res chain seq x y z
N MET A 1 27.68 -26.80 41.58
CA MET A 1 28.45 -25.69 40.96
C MET A 1 28.91 -26.23 39.61
N ALA A 2 28.51 -25.76 38.43
CA ALA A 2 27.90 -24.50 38.02
C ALA A 2 26.58 -24.72 37.29
N ALA A 3 25.75 -23.66 37.28
CA ALA A 3 24.49 -23.59 36.58
C ALA A 3 24.68 -23.53 35.07
N LYS A 4 23.72 -24.12 34.38
CA LYS A 4 23.55 -24.21 32.93
C LYS A 4 23.27 -22.80 32.39
N GLU A 5 24.12 -22.29 31.50
CA GLU A 5 23.80 -21.08 30.73
C GLU A 5 22.79 -21.45 29.65
N ASP A 6 21.58 -20.91 29.80
CA ASP A 6 20.49 -21.01 28.85
C ASP A 6 20.75 -19.98 27.74
N VAL A 7 21.07 -20.46 26.54
CA VAL A 7 21.26 -19.62 25.34
C VAL A 7 19.86 -19.24 24.82
N GLY A 8 19.13 -18.46 25.61
CA GLY A 8 17.87 -17.84 25.23
C GLY A 8 18.17 -16.64 24.34
N SER A 9 17.74 -16.71 23.08
CA SER A 9 17.92 -15.72 22.01
C SER A 9 17.96 -14.26 22.47
N LEU A 10 19.13 -13.64 22.36
CA LEU A 10 19.36 -12.20 22.50
C LEU A 10 18.81 -11.48 21.27
N ILE A 11 17.48 -11.36 21.17
CA ILE A 11 16.89 -10.30 20.36
C ILE A 11 17.10 -9.03 21.17
N GLU A 12 18.21 -8.33 20.92
CA GLU A 12 18.46 -6.98 21.46
C GLU A 12 17.34 -6.06 20.96
N ARG A 13 16.24 -5.97 21.71
CA ARG A 13 15.18 -4.99 21.49
C ARG A 13 15.71 -3.65 22.00
N ARG A 14 16.44 -2.93 21.15
CA ARG A 14 16.85 -1.56 21.43
C ARG A 14 15.65 -0.64 21.18
N LEU A 15 15.11 -0.08 22.26
CA LEU A 15 14.16 1.02 22.19
C LEU A 15 14.95 2.26 21.76
N LEU A 16 14.56 2.86 20.64
CA LEU A 16 15.18 4.05 20.09
C LEU A 16 14.17 5.19 20.09
N ASP A 17 14.45 6.23 20.86
CA ASP A 17 13.63 7.44 20.86
C ASP A 17 14.09 8.33 19.69
N PHE A 18 13.20 8.52 18.71
CA PHE A 18 13.46 9.32 17.51
C PHE A 18 12.39 10.40 17.36
N PHE A 19 12.83 11.66 17.28
CA PHE A 19 11.96 12.82 17.13
C PHE A 19 12.01 13.35 15.69
N ILE A 20 11.00 13.00 14.88
CA ILE A 20 10.86 13.46 13.48
C ILE A 20 9.61 14.34 13.28
N GLY A 21 8.96 14.73 14.38
CA GLY A 21 7.69 15.46 14.35
C GLY A 21 6.49 14.51 14.41
N LYS A 22 5.31 15.01 14.03
CA LYS A 22 4.06 14.24 14.06
C LYS A 22 4.01 13.33 12.82
N VAL A 23 4.23 12.05 13.05
CA VAL A 23 4.15 11.02 12.00
C VAL A 23 2.68 10.76 11.64
N ASP A 24 2.37 10.82 10.35
CA ASP A 24 1.07 10.48 9.80
C ASP A 24 1.00 9.01 9.38
N ILE A 25 2.06 8.50 8.72
CA ILE A 25 2.12 7.13 8.20
C ILE A 25 3.54 6.57 8.31
N LEU A 26 3.65 5.27 8.58
CA LEU A 26 4.87 4.47 8.50
C LEU A 26 4.65 3.31 7.55
N ALA A 27 5.57 3.09 6.62
CA ALA A 27 5.52 1.93 5.74
C ALA A 27 6.92 1.35 5.49
N LEU A 28 7.05 0.06 5.73
CA LEU A 28 8.27 -0.68 5.55
C LEU A 28 8.34 -1.27 4.14
N SER A 29 9.50 -1.19 3.50
CA SER A 29 9.73 -1.78 2.19
C SER A 29 9.54 -3.30 2.25
N THR A 30 9.35 -3.88 1.07
CA THR A 30 8.99 -5.29 0.93
C THR A 30 10.12 -6.24 1.31
N ASP A 31 11.37 -5.74 1.31
CA ASP A 31 12.55 -6.44 1.80
C ASP A 31 12.96 -6.01 3.22
N GLU A 32 12.14 -5.20 3.89
CA GLU A 32 12.33 -4.73 5.26
C GLU A 32 13.61 -3.89 5.48
N ARG A 33 14.22 -3.40 4.40
CA ARG A 33 15.47 -2.61 4.47
C ARG A 33 15.26 -1.12 4.53
N VAL A 34 14.12 -0.63 4.04
CA VAL A 34 13.87 0.80 3.86
C VAL A 34 12.54 1.16 4.52
N LEU A 35 12.54 2.21 5.34
CA LEU A 35 11.36 2.73 6.02
C LEU A 35 10.97 4.06 5.41
N ALA A 36 9.73 4.18 4.95
CA ALA A 36 9.12 5.45 4.62
C ALA A 36 8.34 5.99 5.84
N VAL A 37 8.54 7.28 6.13
CA VAL A 37 7.90 8.01 7.21
C VAL A 37 7.29 9.28 6.63
N CYS A 38 5.96 9.36 6.67
CA CYS A 38 5.23 10.54 6.22
C CYS A 38 5.04 11.50 7.40
N VAL A 39 5.50 12.74 7.25
CA VAL A 39 5.32 13.83 8.22
C VAL A 39 4.82 15.04 7.46
N ALA A 40 3.56 15.43 7.69
CA ALA A 40 2.90 16.49 6.95
C ALA A 40 2.95 16.24 5.43
N ASP A 41 3.64 17.11 4.68
CA ASP A 41 3.81 17.10 3.23
C ASP A 41 5.18 16.56 2.79
N ILE A 42 5.92 15.90 3.68
CA ILE A 42 7.24 15.33 3.37
C ILE A 42 7.23 13.82 3.64
N VAL A 43 7.75 13.06 2.67
CA VAL A 43 8.08 11.64 2.84
C VAL A 43 9.57 11.52 3.11
N TYR A 44 9.93 11.05 4.30
CA TYR A 44 11.30 10.72 4.67
C TYR A 44 11.57 9.24 4.43
N ILE A 45 12.69 8.92 3.81
CA ILE A 45 13.12 7.54 3.57
C ILE A 45 14.37 7.25 4.40
N PHE A 46 14.33 6.19 5.21
CA PHE A 46 15.43 5.74 6.06
C PHE A 46 15.89 4.35 5.65
N ASP A 47 17.19 4.09 5.76
CA ASP A 47 17.66 2.71 5.83
C ASP A 47 17.39 2.17 7.24
N VAL A 48 16.77 1.01 7.35
CA VAL A 48 16.45 0.40 8.65
C VAL A 48 17.72 0.11 9.46
N GLU A 49 18.81 -0.23 8.77
CA GLU A 49 20.12 -0.46 9.38
C GLU A 49 20.69 0.81 10.04
N SER A 50 20.29 2.01 9.60
CA SER A 50 20.79 3.26 10.15
C SER A 50 20.32 3.48 11.60
N PHE A 51 19.12 2.98 11.95
CA PHE A 51 18.61 3.00 13.32
C PHE A 51 19.45 2.12 14.27
N MET A 52 20.04 1.02 13.77
CA MET A 52 20.86 0.11 14.58
C MET A 52 22.17 0.76 15.02
N VAL A 53 22.73 1.64 14.19
CA VAL A 53 23.96 2.39 14.46
C VAL A 53 23.68 3.79 15.02
N GLN A 54 22.43 4.08 15.40
CA GLN A 54 21.97 5.39 15.92
C GLN A 54 22.24 6.57 14.96
N ASN A 55 22.35 6.29 13.65
CA ASN A 55 22.49 7.30 12.61
C ASN A 55 21.12 7.57 11.97
N MET A 56 20.35 8.48 12.56
CA MET A 56 18.93 8.69 12.22
C MET A 56 18.72 9.77 11.16
N GLU A 57 19.67 9.95 10.24
CA GLU A 57 19.49 10.84 9.10
C GLU A 57 18.70 10.15 7.98
N PRO A 58 17.67 10.81 7.41
CA PRO A 58 16.98 10.29 6.26
C PRO A 58 17.92 10.25 5.05
N ARG A 59 17.84 9.16 4.28
CA ARG A 59 18.57 9.05 3.02
C ARG A 59 18.00 9.95 1.94
N CYS A 60 16.70 10.18 1.98
CA CYS A 60 16.08 11.23 1.21
C CYS A 60 14.86 11.80 1.93
N SER A 61 14.54 13.05 1.59
CA SER A 61 13.32 13.74 1.96
C SER A 61 12.64 14.20 0.68
N ILE A 62 11.41 13.76 0.48
CA ILE A 62 10.67 13.96 -0.76
C ILE A 62 9.48 14.87 -0.45
N PRO A 63 9.52 16.15 -0.86
CA PRO A 63 8.41 17.05 -0.67
C PRO A 63 7.27 16.69 -1.62
N LEU A 64 6.03 16.72 -1.11
CA LEU A 64 4.85 16.55 -1.94
C LEU A 64 4.53 17.85 -2.67
N PRO A 65 4.10 17.80 -3.95
CA PRO A 65 3.85 19.00 -4.74
C PRO A 65 2.73 19.92 -4.21
N GLN A 66 1.91 19.45 -3.27
CA GLN A 66 0.78 20.19 -2.72
C GLN A 66 0.70 19.97 -1.21
N ALA A 67 0.18 20.98 -0.49
CA ALA A 67 -0.13 20.92 0.93
C ALA A 67 -1.34 19.99 1.18
N GLY A 68 -1.15 18.70 0.94
CA GLY A 68 -2.11 17.65 1.19
C GLY A 68 -1.46 16.63 2.11
N PHE A 69 -2.10 16.34 3.25
CA PHE A 69 -1.64 15.26 4.11
C PHE A 69 -1.61 13.95 3.32
N ASN A 70 -0.61 13.13 3.60
CA ASN A 70 -0.56 11.76 3.13
C ASN A 70 -1.80 11.00 3.64
N LYS A 71 -2.49 10.32 2.72
CA LYS A 71 -3.60 9.41 3.04
C LYS A 71 -3.10 7.97 3.13
N ASP A 72 -2.26 7.56 2.18
CA ASP A 72 -1.67 6.22 2.17
C ASP A 72 -0.31 6.21 1.47
N ILE A 73 0.52 5.20 1.78
CA ILE A 73 1.77 4.92 1.08
C ILE A 73 1.95 3.41 0.92
N VAL A 74 2.16 2.97 -0.33
CA VAL A 74 2.20 1.55 -0.69
C VAL A 74 3.52 1.24 -1.39
N TRP A 75 4.32 0.35 -0.83
CA TRP A 75 5.50 -0.18 -1.51
C TRP A 75 5.12 -1.18 -2.60
N ARG A 76 5.76 -1.07 -3.77
CA ARG A 76 5.51 -1.97 -4.89
C ARG A 76 6.34 -3.25 -4.74
N ARG A 77 5.69 -4.38 -4.48
CA ARG A 77 6.36 -5.68 -4.29
C ARG A 77 7.22 -6.12 -5.46
N ALA A 78 6.72 -6.00 -6.69
CA ALA A 78 7.47 -6.42 -7.87
C ALA A 78 8.55 -5.42 -8.33
N ALA A 79 8.57 -4.20 -7.78
CA ALA A 79 9.47 -3.14 -8.22
C ALA A 79 10.26 -2.60 -7.01
N LYS A 80 11.46 -3.14 -6.80
CA LYS A 80 12.29 -2.82 -5.63
C LYS A 80 12.41 -1.31 -5.43
N TYR A 81 12.10 -0.87 -4.21
CA TYR A 81 12.15 0.52 -3.78
C TYR A 81 11.28 1.51 -4.58
N ASN A 82 10.31 1.02 -5.33
CA ASN A 82 9.25 1.86 -5.88
C ASN A 82 8.08 1.89 -4.91
N PHE A 83 7.42 3.03 -4.82
CA PHE A 83 6.28 3.21 -3.94
C PHE A 83 5.25 4.14 -4.58
N LEU A 84 4.04 4.06 -4.07
CA LEU A 84 2.93 4.91 -4.42
C LEU A 84 2.57 5.76 -3.21
N VAL A 85 2.29 7.04 -3.43
CA VAL A 85 1.80 7.95 -2.40
C VAL A 85 0.42 8.43 -2.79
N LEU A 86 -0.57 8.17 -1.95
CA LEU A 86 -1.92 8.68 -2.11
C LEU A 86 -2.11 9.86 -1.15
N THR A 87 -2.46 11.02 -1.68
CA THR A 87 -2.77 12.21 -0.88
C THR A 87 -4.26 12.24 -0.49
N ARG A 88 -4.60 13.02 0.54
CA ARG A 88 -6.00 13.15 0.99
C ARG A 88 -6.96 13.75 -0.04
N ASP A 89 -6.47 14.58 -0.95
CA ASP A 89 -7.23 15.14 -2.07
C ASP A 89 -7.40 14.15 -3.23
N GLY A 90 -6.84 12.94 -3.12
CA GLY A 90 -7.07 11.85 -4.07
C GLY A 90 -6.06 11.78 -5.21
N LYS A 91 -4.91 12.45 -5.09
CA LYS A 91 -3.84 12.34 -6.08
C LYS A 91 -2.92 11.18 -5.76
N LEU A 92 -2.62 10.40 -6.77
CA LEU A 92 -1.73 9.25 -6.68
C LEU A 92 -0.41 9.58 -7.37
N PHE A 93 0.69 9.50 -6.62
CA PHE A 93 2.04 9.72 -7.11
C PHE A 93 2.85 8.42 -7.11
N HIS A 94 3.77 8.30 -8.04
CA HIS A 94 4.80 7.27 -8.06
C HIS A 94 6.15 7.88 -7.68
N GLY A 95 6.82 7.24 -6.73
CA GLY A 95 8.18 7.56 -6.33
C GLY A 95 9.09 6.34 -6.44
N LYS A 96 10.40 6.60 -6.54
CA LYS A 96 11.41 5.56 -6.68
C LYS A 96 12.64 5.90 -5.86
N PHE A 97 12.88 5.22 -4.75
CA PHE A 97 14.13 5.41 -4.01
C PHE A 97 15.32 4.79 -4.78
N PRO A 98 16.50 5.44 -4.85
CA PRO A 98 16.89 6.68 -4.14
C PRO A 98 16.64 7.99 -4.90
N ASP A 99 15.90 7.97 -6.00
CA ASP A 99 15.52 9.19 -6.72
C ASP A 99 14.44 9.96 -5.92
N PRO A 100 14.67 11.24 -5.58
CA PRO A 100 13.69 12.05 -4.85
C PRO A 100 12.52 12.53 -5.75
N SER A 101 12.44 12.12 -7.01
CA SER A 101 11.35 12.52 -7.90
C SER A 101 10.02 11.82 -7.55
N LEU A 102 8.93 12.59 -7.65
CA LEU A 102 7.56 12.09 -7.62
C LEU A 102 6.87 12.45 -8.93
N THR A 103 6.25 11.47 -9.55
CA THR A 103 5.47 11.64 -10.78
C THR A 103 3.99 11.41 -10.46
N GLU A 104 3.13 12.39 -10.75
CA GLU A 104 1.68 12.23 -10.63
C GLU A 104 1.20 11.21 -11.67
N LEU A 105 0.44 10.21 -11.22
CA LEU A 105 -0.11 9.15 -12.07
C LEU A 105 -1.60 9.36 -12.36
N MET A 106 -2.38 9.63 -11.31
CA MET A 106 -3.84 9.65 -11.36
C MET A 106 -4.41 10.63 -10.34
N ASP A 107 -5.66 11.06 -10.58
CA ASP A 107 -6.42 11.96 -9.72
C ASP A 107 -7.82 11.41 -9.39
N GLY A 108 -8.38 11.83 -8.27
CA GLY A 108 -9.66 11.38 -7.73
C GLY A 108 -9.66 9.92 -7.28
N ILE A 109 -8.53 9.44 -6.73
CA ILE A 109 -8.35 8.09 -6.20
C ILE A 109 -8.79 8.02 -4.74
N ASP A 110 -9.61 7.03 -4.42
CA ASP A 110 -10.13 6.81 -3.07
C ASP A 110 -9.25 5.83 -2.27
N ALA A 111 -8.63 4.85 -2.93
CA ALA A 111 -7.70 3.92 -2.30
C ALA A 111 -6.76 3.31 -3.34
N VAL A 112 -5.61 2.81 -2.89
CA VAL A 112 -4.63 2.14 -3.75
C VAL A 112 -4.00 0.95 -3.00
N GLU A 113 -3.69 -0.12 -3.73
CA GLU A 113 -2.96 -1.29 -3.21
C GLU A 113 -2.06 -1.87 -4.32
N SER A 114 -1.01 -2.60 -3.93
CA SER A 114 -0.13 -3.32 -4.85
C SER A 114 -0.12 -4.83 -4.57
N SER A 115 -0.25 -5.62 -5.64
CA SER A 115 -0.16 -7.08 -5.54
C SER A 115 1.29 -7.58 -5.56
N ASP A 116 1.48 -8.83 -5.16
CA ASP A 116 2.79 -9.50 -5.16
C ASP A 116 3.39 -9.59 -6.57
N ILE A 117 2.54 -9.72 -7.59
CA ILE A 117 2.94 -9.81 -9.00
C ILE A 117 3.13 -8.43 -9.66
N GLY A 118 2.93 -7.33 -8.90
CA GLY A 118 3.22 -5.97 -9.35
C GLY A 118 2.05 -5.19 -9.93
N ASP A 119 0.86 -5.79 -9.95
CA ASP A 119 -0.36 -5.11 -10.36
C ASP A 119 -0.73 -4.03 -9.32
N ILE A 120 -1.35 -2.97 -9.82
CA ILE A 120 -1.79 -1.83 -9.01
C ILE A 120 -3.32 -1.83 -9.04
N VAL A 121 -3.93 -1.89 -7.88
CA VAL A 121 -5.39 -1.84 -7.73
C VAL A 121 -5.74 -0.46 -7.21
N VAL A 122 -6.63 0.25 -7.90
CA VAL A 122 -7.13 1.55 -7.45
C VAL A 122 -8.64 1.49 -7.30
N ALA A 123 -9.14 2.12 -6.24
CA ALA A 123 -10.55 2.44 -6.10
C ALA A 123 -10.78 3.89 -6.51
N LYS A 124 -11.76 4.12 -7.38
CA LYS A 124 -12.20 5.44 -7.79
C LYS A 124 -13.70 5.46 -7.96
N GLN A 125 -14.38 6.27 -7.14
CA GLN A 125 -15.83 6.35 -7.09
C GLN A 125 -16.45 4.95 -6.88
N ASN A 126 -17.25 4.49 -7.83
CA ASN A 126 -17.96 3.21 -7.77
C ASN A 126 -17.27 2.13 -8.63
N LYS A 127 -15.95 2.22 -8.79
CA LYS A 127 -15.16 1.30 -9.61
C LYS A 127 -13.86 0.93 -8.91
N ILE A 128 -13.50 -0.34 -9.03
CA ILE A 128 -12.15 -0.82 -8.73
C ILE A 128 -11.49 -1.14 -10.07
N THR A 129 -10.34 -0.56 -10.35
CA THR A 129 -9.58 -0.82 -11.58
C THR A 129 -8.26 -1.49 -11.22
N VAL A 130 -7.96 -2.59 -11.93
CA VAL A 130 -6.69 -3.29 -11.84
C VAL A 130 -5.82 -2.88 -13.02
N PHE A 131 -4.64 -2.38 -12.72
CA PHE A 131 -3.61 -2.01 -13.69
C PHE A 131 -2.45 -3.01 -13.63
N SER A 132 -1.80 -3.22 -14.76
CA SER A 132 -0.50 -3.89 -14.81
C SER A 132 0.58 -3.05 -14.13
N SER A 133 1.77 -3.62 -13.96
CA SER A 133 2.92 -2.89 -13.42
C SER A 133 3.30 -1.64 -14.21
N ASP A 134 2.95 -1.60 -15.49
CA ASP A 134 3.23 -0.53 -16.44
C ASP A 134 2.03 0.42 -16.61
N LEU A 135 1.05 0.36 -15.70
CA LEU A 135 -0.16 1.18 -15.68
C LEU A 135 -1.09 0.96 -16.89
N ASN A 136 -1.00 -0.21 -17.54
CA ASN A 136 -2.00 -0.61 -18.52
C ASN A 136 -3.21 -1.21 -17.82
N GLU A 137 -4.41 -0.71 -18.11
CA GLU A 137 -5.65 -1.24 -17.54
C GLU A 137 -5.83 -2.71 -17.94
N LYS A 138 -6.04 -3.58 -16.95
CA LYS A 138 -6.32 -5.02 -17.13
C LYS A 138 -7.80 -5.33 -16.98
N MET A 139 -8.43 -4.75 -15.96
CA MET A 139 -9.81 -5.06 -15.59
C MET A 139 -10.45 -3.91 -14.82
N ILE A 140 -11.74 -3.71 -15.02
CA ILE A 140 -12.59 -2.83 -14.21
C ILE A 140 -13.67 -3.67 -13.56
N ILE A 141 -13.82 -3.52 -12.25
CA ILE A 141 -14.89 -4.11 -11.45
C ILE A 141 -15.82 -2.97 -11.02
N PRO A 142 -16.99 -2.81 -11.66
CA PRO A 142 -17.98 -1.85 -11.21
C PRO A 142 -18.56 -2.31 -9.88
N LEU A 143 -18.60 -1.41 -8.90
CA LEU A 143 -19.31 -1.62 -7.66
C LEU A 143 -20.78 -1.25 -7.92
N SER A 144 -21.71 -2.18 -7.68
CA SER A 144 -23.15 -1.86 -7.73
C SER A 144 -23.62 -1.45 -6.35
N SER A 145 -24.35 -0.34 -6.27
CA SER A 145 -25.03 0.09 -5.05
C SER A 145 -26.23 -0.82 -4.69
N GLU A 146 -26.67 -1.70 -5.59
CA GLU A 146 -27.82 -2.58 -5.38
C GLU A 146 -27.55 -3.71 -4.38
N LEU A 147 -26.29 -3.95 -4.00
CA LEU A 147 -25.90 -5.00 -3.04
C LEU A 147 -26.25 -4.69 -1.57
N TRP A 148 -26.80 -3.51 -1.26
CA TRP A 148 -27.01 -3.04 0.11
C TRP A 148 -28.46 -2.76 0.47
N LEU A 149 -29.39 -2.88 -0.49
CA LEU A 149 -30.80 -2.89 -0.15
C LEU A 149 -31.11 -4.30 0.35
N GLY A 150 -31.10 -4.49 1.67
CA GLY A 150 -31.64 -5.69 2.30
C GLY A 150 -33.07 -5.88 1.82
N VAL A 151 -33.25 -6.72 0.78
CA VAL A 151 -34.56 -7.00 0.20
C VAL A 151 -35.34 -7.79 1.25
N PRO A 152 -36.47 -7.28 1.78
CA PRO A 152 -37.44 -8.16 2.40
C PRO A 152 -37.98 -9.03 1.27
N VAL A 153 -37.79 -10.35 1.40
CA VAL A 153 -38.34 -11.33 0.45
C VAL A 153 -39.84 -11.08 0.30
N GLY A 154 -40.27 -10.62 -0.87
CA GLY A 154 -41.69 -10.51 -1.20
C GLY A 154 -41.99 -9.61 -2.40
N GLY A 155 -42.09 -10.21 -3.59
CA GLY A 155 -42.81 -9.63 -4.73
C GLY A 155 -41.98 -9.48 -5.99
N ALA A 156 -42.32 -10.26 -7.01
CA ALA A 156 -41.61 -10.41 -8.27
C ALA A 156 -41.48 -9.13 -9.12
N THR A 157 -40.35 -9.01 -9.82
CA THR A 157 -40.33 -8.53 -11.23
C THR A 157 -39.26 -9.28 -12.03
N LEU A 158 -39.71 -9.73 -13.20
CA LEU A 158 -38.94 -10.40 -14.24
C LEU A 158 -37.95 -9.45 -14.92
N GLY A 159 -36.78 -9.99 -15.25
CA GLY A 159 -36.08 -9.68 -16.49
C GLY A 159 -34.79 -8.88 -16.35
N GLN A 160 -33.66 -9.58 -16.28
CA GLN A 160 -32.50 -9.31 -17.13
C GLN A 160 -31.55 -10.51 -17.10
N ASN A 161 -31.41 -11.15 -18.26
CA ASN A 161 -30.44 -12.22 -18.47
C ASN A 161 -29.03 -11.62 -18.51
N PHE A 162 -28.26 -11.81 -17.45
CA PHE A 162 -26.81 -11.74 -17.56
C PHE A 162 -26.34 -13.07 -18.14
N ASN A 163 -25.86 -13.08 -19.38
CA ASN A 163 -25.01 -14.15 -19.88
C ASN A 163 -23.70 -14.07 -19.08
N VAL A 164 -23.69 -14.70 -17.92
CA VAL A 164 -22.45 -15.11 -17.25
C VAL A 164 -21.92 -16.25 -18.11
N GLY A 165 -20.90 -15.96 -18.92
CA GLY A 165 -20.08 -17.03 -19.49
C GLY A 165 -19.64 -17.93 -18.34
N GLU A 166 -19.77 -19.25 -18.52
CA GLU A 166 -19.53 -20.23 -17.46
C GLU A 166 -18.23 -19.94 -16.71
N PRO A 167 -18.23 -20.04 -15.36
CA PRO A 167 -17.03 -19.86 -14.59
C PRO A 167 -16.07 -21.00 -14.95
N VAL A 168 -14.92 -20.65 -15.50
CA VAL A 168 -13.80 -21.60 -15.57
C VAL A 168 -13.29 -21.76 -14.15
N ASP A 169 -13.65 -22.89 -13.53
CA ASP A 169 -13.20 -23.31 -12.21
C ASP A 169 -11.67 -23.32 -12.12
N ASN A 170 -11.07 -22.22 -11.66
CA ASN A 170 -9.70 -22.18 -11.20
C ASN A 170 -9.70 -21.69 -9.75
N TYR A 171 -10.19 -22.57 -8.88
CA TYR A 171 -10.12 -22.45 -7.43
C TYR A 171 -8.65 -22.56 -7.01
N TRP A 172 -7.97 -21.43 -6.87
CA TRP A 172 -6.67 -21.40 -6.19
C TRP A 172 -6.93 -21.41 -4.68
N ASP A 173 -6.85 -22.61 -4.12
CA ASP A 173 -6.88 -22.91 -2.70
C ASP A 173 -5.74 -22.15 -1.99
N CYS A 174 -6.08 -21.01 -1.38
CA CYS A 174 -5.14 -20.20 -0.60
C CYS A 174 -4.92 -20.88 0.76
N LYS A 175 -4.07 -21.91 0.78
CA LYS A 175 -3.60 -22.51 2.04
C LYS A 175 -2.51 -21.63 2.62
N ILE A 176 -2.88 -20.88 3.66
CA ILE A 176 -1.95 -20.26 4.59
C ILE A 176 -1.15 -21.40 5.26
N LYS A 177 0.17 -21.42 5.06
CA LYS A 177 1.12 -22.25 5.80
C LYS A 177 1.81 -21.41 6.86
#